data_AF-A0A956DY26-F1
#
_entry.id   AF-A0A956DY26-F1
#
_cell.length_a   1.000
_cell.length_b   1.000
_cell.length_c   1.000
_cell.angle_alpha   90.00
_cell.angle_beta   90.00
_cell.angle_gamma   90.00
#
_symmetry.space_group_name_H-M   'P 1'
#
loop_
_entity.id
_entity.type
_entity.pdbx_description
1 polymer ?
#
loop_
_entity_poly.entity_id
_entity_poly.type
_entity_poly.pdbx_seq_one_letter_code
_entity_poly.pdbx_strand_id
1 'polypeptide(L)'
;MAFQKRAAARVDGPPVETKKRLGDILVEPEPPGIDEVAWGTLAQEREDLRPEGDRVLSNPFTGEAHVFPSDSRTVEVVAGGAVLGVLRWSAGVPERLEVWAEPRSVDAVTAIAKEVAEALGGVLRPRATAWQVNALLEGIDEVDWGSHVDCAGHDGPDMPAILRGLLSPDAATRSDANDRLEASFHQGTLYPSGAAAFPFLLRLLVERDIPDRTPVALYAALGLAGIEHEAVAADPAHPHAPALAVARTAIRLLAPFLRSSDLALRTVVTDAFATLPPALAGEALPHVTRALELALTDDDEQALQRCLRVLRGEREEVAAEDARERQARATKERQRREAYEQQGFFSLLTSFFRRK
;
A
#
# COMPACT_ATOMS: atom_id res chain seq x y z
N MET A 1 -28.07 19.54 48.54
CA MET A 1 -27.48 18.31 47.99
C MET A 1 -26.10 18.63 47.46
N ALA A 2 -25.05 18.27 48.20
CA ALA A 2 -23.67 18.54 47.84
C ALA A 2 -23.12 17.41 46.97
N PHE A 3 -22.77 17.71 45.72
CA PHE A 3 -22.04 16.80 44.84
C PHE A 3 -20.58 16.74 45.29
N GLN A 4 -20.18 15.62 45.91
CA GLN A 4 -18.78 15.33 46.19
C GLN A 4 -18.05 15.04 44.88
N LYS A 5 -17.11 15.93 44.51
CA LYS A 5 -16.06 15.64 43.51
C LYS A 5 -15.22 14.47 44.00
N ARG A 6 -15.45 13.26 43.48
CA ARG A 6 -14.47 12.18 43.56
C ARG A 6 -13.41 12.41 42.49
N ALA A 7 -12.18 12.64 42.94
CA ALA A 7 -11.01 12.65 42.07
C ALA A 7 -10.84 11.24 41.49
N ALA A 8 -10.89 11.12 40.17
CA ALA A 8 -10.53 9.90 39.47
C ALA A 8 -9.03 9.65 39.69
N ALA A 9 -8.69 8.49 40.24
CA ALA A 9 -7.32 8.00 40.23
C ALA A 9 -6.92 7.78 38.76
N ARG A 10 -5.91 8.53 38.31
CA ARG A 10 -5.29 8.33 37.00
C ARG A 10 -4.68 6.93 36.98
N VAL A 11 -5.01 6.16 35.94
CA VAL A 11 -4.34 4.90 35.61
C VAL A 11 -2.97 5.28 35.06
N ASP A 12 -1.90 4.98 35.79
CA ASP A 12 -0.50 5.27 35.46
C ASP A 12 0.04 4.31 34.39
N GLY A 13 -0.55 4.33 33.20
CA GLY A 13 0.13 3.89 31.98
C GLY A 13 0.48 5.14 31.17
N PRO A 14 1.76 5.44 30.88
CA PRO A 14 2.09 6.60 30.06
C PRO A 14 1.40 6.46 28.70
N PRO A 15 0.72 7.50 28.19
CA PRO A 15 0.17 7.47 26.85
C PRO A 15 1.32 7.25 25.86
N VAL A 16 1.08 6.37 24.88
CA VAL A 16 2.00 6.04 23.77
C VAL A 16 2.46 7.31 23.01
N GLU A 17 1.75 8.43 23.17
CA GLU A 17 2.07 9.77 22.61
C GLU A 17 3.45 10.33 22.97
N THR A 18 4.17 9.79 23.95
CA THR A 18 5.50 10.30 24.33
C THR A 18 6.67 9.63 23.61
N LYS A 19 6.44 8.48 22.95
CA LYS A 19 7.49 7.73 22.25
C LYS A 19 7.68 8.24 20.83
N LYS A 20 8.93 8.42 20.41
CA LYS A 20 9.32 8.81 19.06
C LYS A 20 9.54 7.56 18.21
N ARG A 21 8.91 7.50 17.03
CA ARG A 21 9.22 6.47 16.02
C ARG A 21 10.63 6.70 15.46
N LEU A 22 11.48 5.68 15.53
CA LEU A 22 12.88 5.71 15.09
C LEU A 22 13.07 5.21 13.66
N GLY A 23 12.23 4.28 13.21
CA GLY A 23 12.39 3.59 11.95
C GLY A 23 11.75 2.21 12.00
N ASP A 24 12.24 1.31 11.15
CA ASP A 24 11.64 0.00 10.94
C ASP A 24 12.67 -1.09 10.67
N ILE A 25 12.35 -2.29 11.12
CA ILE A 25 13.10 -3.51 10.81
C ILE A 25 12.40 -4.20 9.64
N LEU A 26 13.20 -4.56 8.63
CA LEU A 26 12.75 -5.18 7.37
C LEU A 26 13.69 -6.34 7.00
N VAL A 27 13.16 -7.43 6.44
CA VAL A 27 13.95 -8.56 5.90
C VAL A 27 13.97 -8.48 4.38
N GLU A 28 15.17 -8.58 3.77
CA GLU A 28 15.35 -8.50 2.31
C GLU A 28 15.54 -9.90 1.70
N PRO A 29 15.10 -10.18 0.45
CA PRO A 29 14.50 -9.26 -0.53
C PRO A 29 12.96 -9.18 -0.49
N GLU A 30 12.39 -7.99 -0.32
CA GLU A 30 10.95 -7.74 -0.11
C GLU A 30 10.01 -8.42 -1.15
N PRO A 31 9.12 -9.36 -0.73
CA PRO A 31 9.18 -10.07 0.54
C PRO A 31 10.00 -11.37 0.47
N PRO A 32 10.75 -11.67 1.53
CA PRO A 32 10.15 -12.47 2.59
C PRO A 32 9.90 -11.59 3.79
N GLY A 33 8.65 -11.56 4.25
CA GLY A 33 8.31 -10.90 5.51
C GLY A 33 9.11 -11.42 6.69
N ILE A 34 9.09 -10.68 7.78
CA ILE A 34 9.55 -11.19 9.07
C ILE A 34 8.72 -12.44 9.38
N ASP A 35 9.39 -13.55 9.71
CA ASP A 35 8.71 -14.77 10.09
C ASP A 35 8.13 -14.61 11.51
N GLU A 36 6.81 -14.78 11.65
CA GLU A 36 6.11 -14.55 12.93
C GLU A 36 6.57 -15.53 14.03
N VAL A 37 6.99 -16.75 13.64
CA VAL A 37 7.53 -17.75 14.58
C VAL A 37 8.93 -17.35 15.03
N ALA A 38 9.81 -16.99 14.10
CA ALA A 38 11.16 -16.51 14.40
C ALA A 38 11.14 -15.26 15.29
N TRP A 39 10.23 -14.33 15.02
CA TRP A 39 9.98 -13.17 15.86
C TRP A 39 9.52 -13.57 17.28
N GLY A 40 8.53 -14.46 17.38
CA GLY A 40 8.02 -14.94 18.67
C GLY A 40 9.08 -15.63 19.52
N THR A 41 9.93 -16.45 18.90
CA THR A 41 11.07 -17.11 19.57
C THR A 41 12.09 -16.07 20.03
N LEU A 42 12.49 -15.14 19.15
CA LEU A 42 13.48 -14.11 19.49
C LEU A 42 13.02 -13.22 20.66
N ALA A 43 11.73 -12.86 20.69
CA ALA A 43 11.14 -12.06 21.75
C ALA A 43 11.09 -12.77 23.12
N GLN A 44 11.13 -14.11 23.14
CA GLN A 44 11.15 -14.90 24.38
C GLN A 44 12.56 -15.18 24.88
N GLU A 45 13.54 -15.31 23.99
CA GLU A 45 14.91 -15.69 24.34
C GLU A 45 15.79 -14.52 24.78
N ARG A 46 15.48 -13.29 24.33
CA ARG A 46 16.26 -12.09 24.63
C ARG A 46 15.85 -11.44 25.96
N GLU A 47 16.83 -11.18 26.83
CA GLU A 47 16.58 -10.52 28.13
C GLU A 47 16.19 -9.04 28.03
N ASP A 48 16.57 -8.38 26.92
CA ASP A 48 16.27 -6.98 26.63
C ASP A 48 14.96 -6.78 25.85
N LEU A 49 14.24 -7.87 25.60
CA LEU A 49 12.90 -7.89 25.03
C LEU A 49 11.93 -8.49 26.03
N ARG A 50 10.75 -7.88 26.14
CA ARG A 50 9.66 -8.40 26.97
C ARG A 50 8.38 -8.37 26.17
N PRO A 51 7.71 -9.51 25.93
CA PRO A 51 6.36 -9.51 25.37
C PRO A 51 5.48 -8.56 26.18
N GLU A 52 4.68 -7.73 25.49
CA GLU A 52 3.75 -6.86 26.20
C GLU A 52 2.87 -7.71 27.14
N GLY A 53 2.70 -7.30 28.40
CA GLY A 53 1.83 -8.02 29.33
C GLY A 53 0.36 -7.75 29.06
N ASP A 54 -0.52 -8.61 29.57
CA ASP A 54 -1.96 -8.35 29.58
C ASP A 54 -2.25 -6.97 30.18
N ARG A 55 -3.02 -6.16 29.46
CA ARG A 55 -3.39 -4.81 29.92
C ARG A 55 -4.69 -4.89 30.70
N VAL A 56 -4.67 -4.45 31.95
CA VAL A 56 -5.88 -4.32 32.76
C VAL A 56 -6.37 -2.88 32.70
N LEU A 57 -7.46 -2.65 31.99
CA LEU A 57 -8.11 -1.33 31.96
C LEU A 57 -9.35 -1.38 32.84
N SER A 58 -9.43 -0.43 33.79
CA SER A 58 -10.65 -0.23 34.56
C SER A 58 -11.63 0.60 33.73
N ASN A 59 -12.84 0.09 33.55
CA ASN A 59 -13.92 0.83 32.92
C ASN A 59 -14.20 2.10 33.76
N PRO A 60 -14.09 3.31 33.17
CA PRO A 60 -14.20 4.55 33.95
C PRO A 60 -15.62 4.81 34.49
N PHE A 61 -16.63 4.10 33.99
CA PHE A 61 -18.03 4.25 34.40
C PHE A 61 -18.47 3.19 35.40
N THR A 62 -18.03 1.94 35.23
CA THR A 62 -18.45 0.80 36.10
C THR A 62 -17.42 0.44 37.16
N GLY A 63 -16.15 0.81 36.95
CA GLY A 63 -15.01 0.39 37.78
C GLY A 63 -14.57 -1.05 37.53
N GLU A 64 -15.27 -1.81 36.69
CA GLU A 64 -14.91 -3.19 36.36
C GLU A 64 -13.57 -3.24 35.63
N ALA A 65 -12.72 -4.19 36.03
CA ALA A 65 -11.46 -4.46 35.36
C ALA A 65 -11.71 -5.32 34.12
N HIS A 66 -11.31 -4.83 32.96
CA HIS A 66 -11.26 -5.61 31.73
C HIS A 66 -9.80 -5.96 31.44
N VAL A 67 -9.53 -7.25 31.30
CA VAL A 67 -8.23 -7.77 30.87
C VAL A 67 -8.24 -7.82 29.35
N PHE A 68 -7.34 -7.06 28.74
CA PHE A 68 -7.06 -7.11 27.31
C PHE A 68 -5.83 -8.01 27.14
N PRO A 69 -5.97 -9.14 26.41
CA PRO A 69 -4.85 -10.03 26.16
C PRO A 69 -3.68 -9.26 25.54
N SER A 70 -2.46 -9.61 25.94
CA SER A 70 -1.26 -9.12 25.30
C SER A 70 -1.29 -9.36 23.80
N ASP A 71 -0.96 -8.34 23.02
CA ASP A 71 -0.73 -8.52 21.59
C ASP A 71 0.66 -9.14 21.40
N SER A 72 0.73 -10.39 20.93
CA SER A 72 2.01 -11.06 20.61
C SER A 72 2.81 -10.31 19.53
N ARG A 73 2.16 -9.34 18.87
CA ARG A 73 2.77 -8.45 17.88
C ARG A 73 3.39 -7.19 18.49
N THR A 74 3.42 -7.06 19.81
CA THR A 74 4.06 -5.94 20.49
C THR A 74 5.02 -6.43 21.57
N VAL A 75 6.27 -5.99 21.48
CA VAL A 75 7.36 -6.34 22.40
C VAL A 75 7.97 -5.05 22.94
N GLU A 76 8.06 -4.96 24.26
CA GLU A 76 8.73 -3.87 24.95
C GLU A 76 10.24 -4.09 24.91
N VAL A 77 10.98 -3.01 24.63
CA VAL A 77 12.43 -3.00 24.77
C VAL A 77 12.73 -2.56 26.20
N VAL A 78 13.42 -3.40 26.97
CA VAL A 78 13.67 -3.19 28.40
C VAL A 78 15.15 -3.18 28.73
N ALA A 79 15.56 -2.32 29.68
CA ALA A 79 16.90 -2.36 30.26
C ALA A 79 16.84 -1.94 31.73
N GLY A 80 17.48 -2.72 32.61
CA GLY A 80 17.48 -2.45 34.05
C GLY A 80 16.07 -2.39 34.66
N GLY A 81 15.11 -3.13 34.09
CA GLY A 81 13.70 -3.14 34.52
C GLY A 81 12.85 -1.96 34.01
N ALA A 82 13.44 -0.99 33.30
CA ALA A 82 12.71 0.11 32.68
C ALA A 82 12.36 -0.20 31.22
N VAL A 83 11.17 0.20 30.78
CA VAL A 83 10.76 0.13 29.37
C VAL A 83 11.37 1.33 28.64
N LEU A 84 12.28 1.06 27.71
CA LEU A 84 12.97 2.07 26.91
C LEU A 84 12.24 2.41 25.60
N GLY A 85 11.51 1.44 25.07
CA GLY A 85 10.92 1.50 23.73
C GLY A 85 9.97 0.34 23.47
N VAL A 86 9.52 0.24 22.22
CA VAL A 86 8.61 -0.81 21.75
C VAL A 86 8.98 -1.18 20.32
N LEU A 87 9.01 -2.47 20.05
CA LEU A 87 9.01 -3.06 18.71
C LEU A 87 7.61 -3.61 18.47
N ARG A 88 6.94 -3.18 17.41
CA ARG A 88 5.58 -3.65 17.11
C ARG A 88 5.41 -3.93 15.63
N TRP A 89 4.56 -4.86 15.27
CA TRP A 89 4.20 -5.04 13.87
C TRP A 89 3.51 -3.79 13.32
N SER A 90 3.90 -3.42 12.10
CA SER A 90 3.22 -2.37 11.36
C SER A 90 1.81 -2.83 11.01
N ALA A 91 0.81 -1.99 11.32
CA ALA A 91 -0.56 -2.29 10.95
C ALA A 91 -0.67 -2.43 9.42
N GLY A 92 -1.23 -3.55 8.95
CA GLY A 92 -1.42 -3.81 7.52
C GLY A 92 -0.16 -4.20 6.74
N VAL A 93 1.02 -4.23 7.37
CA VAL A 93 2.28 -4.63 6.71
C VAL A 93 2.92 -5.77 7.51
N PRO A 94 2.55 -7.04 7.25
CA PRO A 94 2.98 -8.21 8.04
C PRO A 94 4.46 -8.58 7.83
N GLU A 95 5.26 -7.65 7.35
CA GLU A 95 6.65 -7.84 6.93
C GLU A 95 7.58 -6.83 7.62
N ARG A 96 7.01 -5.97 8.47
CA ARG A 96 7.65 -4.78 9.01
C ARG A 96 7.39 -4.66 10.51
N LEU A 97 8.47 -4.50 11.28
CA LEU A 97 8.40 -4.11 12.69
C LEU A 97 8.76 -2.63 12.82
N GLU A 98 7.86 -1.84 13.39
CA GLU A 98 8.10 -0.45 13.74
C GLU A 98 8.89 -0.35 15.05
N VAL A 99 9.87 0.56 15.08
CA VAL A 99 10.72 0.82 16.23
C VAL A 99 10.35 2.15 16.87
N TRP A 100 10.00 2.12 18.15
CA TRP A 100 9.60 3.29 18.93
C TRP A 100 10.45 3.41 20.19
N ALA A 101 10.87 4.61 20.56
CA ALA A 101 11.70 4.85 21.75
C ALA A 101 11.25 6.07 22.56
N GLU A 102 11.47 6.03 23.86
CA GLU A 102 11.46 7.25 24.66
C GLU A 102 12.57 8.21 24.17
N PRO A 103 12.37 9.55 24.21
CA PRO A 103 13.37 10.51 23.72
C PRO A 103 14.77 10.36 24.34
N ARG A 104 14.84 9.95 25.62
CA ARG A 104 16.11 9.72 26.34
C ARG A 104 16.77 8.38 26.03
N SER A 105 16.08 7.50 25.32
CA SER A 105 16.46 6.10 25.11
C SER A 105 16.74 5.78 23.64
N VAL A 106 16.78 6.79 22.77
CA VAL A 106 16.90 6.62 21.31
C VAL A 106 18.11 5.76 20.94
N ASP A 107 19.29 6.06 21.49
CA ASP A 107 20.52 5.34 21.12
C ASP A 107 20.50 3.88 21.59
N ALA A 108 20.02 3.63 22.81
CA ALA A 108 19.90 2.28 23.37
C ALA A 108 18.91 1.42 22.58
N VAL A 109 17.71 1.96 22.29
CA VAL A 109 16.70 1.25 21.49
C VAL A 109 17.18 1.04 20.06
N THR A 110 17.90 2.01 19.48
CA THR A 110 18.48 1.86 18.12
C THR A 110 19.51 0.72 18.07
N ALA A 111 20.36 0.59 19.10
CA ALA A 111 21.34 -0.50 19.16
C ALA A 111 20.63 -1.87 19.23
N ILE A 112 19.67 -2.02 20.15
CA ILE A 112 18.90 -3.26 20.29
C ILE A 112 18.14 -3.59 19.00
N ALA A 113 17.50 -2.59 18.38
CA ALA A 113 16.77 -2.79 17.14
C ALA A 113 17.67 -3.22 15.97
N LYS A 114 18.94 -2.78 15.91
CA LYS A 114 19.90 -3.26 14.90
C LYS A 114 20.25 -4.73 15.11
N GLU A 115 20.48 -5.14 16.35
CA GLU A 115 20.78 -6.54 16.68
C GLU A 115 19.57 -7.45 16.42
N VAL A 116 18.35 -6.99 16.75
CA VAL A 116 17.11 -7.70 16.41
C VAL A 116 16.97 -7.83 14.91
N ALA A 117 17.22 -6.76 14.15
CA ALA A 117 17.17 -6.80 12.70
C ALA A 117 18.15 -7.84 12.14
N GLU A 118 19.40 -7.82 12.59
CA GLU A 118 20.42 -8.79 12.16
C GLU A 118 20.03 -10.24 12.49
N ALA A 119 19.48 -10.48 13.68
CA ALA A 119 19.00 -11.81 14.09
C ALA A 119 17.85 -12.34 13.22
N LEU A 120 17.00 -11.44 12.71
CA LEU A 120 15.92 -11.76 11.78
C LEU A 120 16.39 -11.86 10.32
N GLY A 121 17.71 -11.68 10.04
CA GLY A 121 18.24 -11.61 8.68
C GLY A 121 17.85 -10.32 7.94
N GLY A 122 17.48 -9.29 8.69
CA GLY A 122 17.02 -8.00 8.19
C GLY A 122 17.95 -6.84 8.52
N VAL A 123 17.44 -5.63 8.31
CA VAL A 123 18.15 -4.37 8.56
C VAL A 123 17.22 -3.37 9.25
N LEU A 124 17.76 -2.60 10.20
CA LEU A 124 17.09 -1.42 10.75
C LEU A 124 17.25 -0.27 9.77
N ARG A 125 16.13 0.23 9.23
CA ARG A 125 16.06 1.44 8.42
C ARG A 125 15.61 2.60 9.31
N PRO A 126 16.43 3.65 9.48
CA PRO A 126 16.01 4.86 10.19
C PRO A 126 14.90 5.55 9.41
N ARG A 127 13.90 6.06 10.13
CA ARG A 127 12.82 6.85 9.51
C ARG A 127 13.43 8.01 8.72
N ALA A 128 13.03 8.14 7.46
CA ALA A 128 13.40 9.29 6.63
C ALA A 128 13.06 10.61 7.34
N THR A 129 14.02 11.53 7.38
CA THR A 129 13.82 12.86 7.94
C THR A 129 12.93 13.70 7.03
N ALA A 130 12.25 14.71 7.59
CA ALA A 130 11.43 15.64 6.82
C ALA A 130 12.21 16.32 5.68
N TRP A 131 13.52 16.54 5.85
CA TRP A 131 14.38 17.09 4.81
C TRP A 131 14.62 16.09 3.66
N GLN A 132 14.90 14.82 3.98
CA GLN A 132 15.04 13.77 2.96
C GLN A 132 13.74 13.58 2.18
N VAL A 133 12.61 13.61 2.88
CA VAL A 133 11.27 13.50 2.28
C VAL A 133 10.96 14.71 1.38
N ASN A 134 11.30 15.94 1.79
CA ASN A 134 11.14 17.13 0.95
C ASN A 134 12.06 17.12 -0.27
N ALA A 135 13.26 16.55 -0.16
CA ALA A 135 14.16 16.39 -1.31
C ALA A 135 13.58 15.45 -2.39
N LEU A 136 12.69 14.51 -2.04
CA LEU A 136 11.98 13.68 -3.02
C LEU A 136 11.07 14.51 -3.92
N LEU A 137 10.55 15.63 -3.40
CA LEU A 137 9.70 16.57 -4.12
C LEU A 137 10.48 17.79 -4.63
N GLU A 138 11.81 17.71 -4.73
CA GLU A 138 12.61 18.77 -5.34
C GLU A 138 12.13 19.05 -6.77
N GLY A 139 11.90 20.34 -7.04
CA GLY A 139 11.37 20.85 -8.29
C GLY A 139 9.87 20.73 -8.51
N ILE A 140 9.12 20.34 -7.46
CA ILE A 140 7.66 20.30 -7.53
C ILE A 140 7.04 21.67 -7.80
N ASP A 141 7.63 22.76 -7.29
CA ASP A 141 7.07 24.11 -7.48
C ASP A 141 7.50 24.75 -8.82
N GLU A 142 8.38 24.10 -9.59
CA GLU A 142 8.86 24.60 -10.88
C GLU A 142 8.04 24.08 -12.07
N VAL A 143 7.19 23.08 -11.85
CA VAL A 143 6.25 22.58 -12.87
C VAL A 143 5.12 23.59 -13.05
N ASP A 144 4.78 23.88 -14.32
CA ASP A 144 3.63 24.74 -14.66
C ASP A 144 2.31 23.98 -14.49
N TRP A 145 1.92 23.74 -13.23
CA TRP A 145 0.71 23.00 -12.91
C TRP A 145 -0.57 23.66 -13.41
N GLY A 146 -0.57 24.99 -13.60
CA GLY A 146 -1.71 25.72 -14.15
C GLY A 146 -2.03 25.32 -15.59
N SER A 147 -1.07 24.71 -16.31
CA SER A 147 -1.27 24.20 -17.67
C SER A 147 -1.84 22.77 -17.72
N HIS A 148 -1.97 22.09 -16.58
CA HIS A 148 -2.39 20.69 -16.49
C HIS A 148 -3.78 20.57 -15.85
N VAL A 149 -4.75 20.08 -16.62
CA VAL A 149 -6.13 19.89 -16.17
C VAL A 149 -6.39 18.47 -15.66
N ASP A 150 -7.26 18.34 -14.66
CA ASP A 150 -7.74 17.06 -14.14
C ASP A 150 -9.06 16.60 -14.80
N CYS A 151 -9.67 15.53 -14.27
CA CYS A 151 -10.93 14.99 -14.79
C CYS A 151 -12.14 15.91 -14.60
N ALA A 152 -12.07 16.85 -13.66
CA ALA A 152 -13.12 17.83 -13.39
C ALA A 152 -12.88 19.13 -14.17
N GLY A 153 -11.79 19.23 -14.94
CA GLY A 153 -11.41 20.44 -15.66
C GLY A 153 -10.89 21.54 -14.75
N HIS A 154 -10.50 21.22 -13.51
CA HIS A 154 -9.80 22.15 -12.65
C HIS A 154 -8.34 22.24 -13.06
N ASP A 155 -7.78 23.44 -12.95
CA ASP A 155 -6.35 23.66 -13.10
C ASP A 155 -5.60 22.88 -12.00
N GLY A 156 -4.34 22.55 -12.25
CA GLY A 156 -3.52 21.76 -11.34
C GLY A 156 -2.77 22.47 -10.20
N PRO A 157 -2.94 23.78 -9.85
CA PRO A 157 -2.04 24.45 -8.89
C PRO A 157 -2.08 23.85 -7.47
N ASP A 158 -3.06 23.00 -7.18
CA ASP A 158 -3.16 22.25 -5.94
C ASP A 158 -2.25 21.01 -5.88
N MET A 159 -1.73 20.53 -7.01
CA MET A 159 -0.94 19.29 -7.07
C MET A 159 0.30 19.29 -6.17
N PRO A 160 1.06 20.40 -6.02
CA PRO A 160 2.13 20.49 -5.04
C PRO A 160 1.66 20.26 -3.60
N ALA A 161 0.48 20.79 -3.23
CA ALA A 161 -0.08 20.60 -1.91
C ALA A 161 -0.56 19.16 -1.70
N ILE A 162 -1.17 18.55 -2.73
CA ILE A 162 -1.61 17.15 -2.73
C ILE A 162 -0.42 16.21 -2.51
N LEU A 163 0.64 16.32 -3.33
CA LEU A 163 1.81 15.43 -3.22
C LEU A 163 2.57 15.60 -1.90
N ARG A 164 2.63 16.82 -1.34
CA ARG A 164 3.15 17.04 0.02
C ARG A 164 2.22 16.47 1.09
N GLY A 165 0.92 16.54 0.88
CA GLY A 165 -0.11 15.98 1.74
C GLY A 165 0.04 14.48 1.94
N LEU A 166 0.44 13.73 0.91
CA LEU A 166 0.76 12.29 0.99
C LEU A 166 1.86 11.97 2.01
N LEU A 167 2.74 12.93 2.29
CA LEU A 167 3.85 12.79 3.23
C LEU A 167 3.52 13.32 4.63
N SER A 168 2.31 13.81 4.84
CA SER A 168 1.90 14.38 6.12
C SER A 168 1.99 13.34 7.24
N PRO A 169 2.52 13.71 8.43
CA PRO A 169 2.44 12.83 9.60
C PRO A 169 0.98 12.60 10.05
N ASP A 170 0.07 13.51 9.72
CA ASP A 170 -1.36 13.40 10.02
C ASP A 170 -2.09 12.51 9.00
N ALA A 171 -2.76 11.46 9.49
CA ALA A 171 -3.44 10.49 8.65
C ALA A 171 -4.65 11.07 7.91
N ALA A 172 -5.38 12.01 8.51
CA ALA A 172 -6.52 12.66 7.86
C ALA A 172 -6.07 13.49 6.65
N THR A 173 -4.98 14.26 6.80
CA THR A 173 -4.35 14.99 5.71
C THR A 173 -3.89 14.07 4.58
N ARG A 174 -3.32 12.90 4.90
CA ARG A 174 -2.93 11.92 3.86
C ARG A 174 -4.12 11.32 3.13
N SER A 175 -5.19 11.00 3.86
CA SER A 175 -6.43 10.50 3.25
C SER A 175 -7.02 11.52 2.29
N ASP A 176 -7.16 12.78 2.69
CA ASP A 176 -7.64 13.87 1.82
C ASP A 176 -6.76 14.04 0.59
N ALA A 177 -5.43 13.98 0.77
CA ALA A 177 -4.49 14.05 -0.34
C ALA A 177 -4.65 12.86 -1.32
N ASN A 178 -4.84 11.64 -0.82
CA ASN A 178 -5.11 10.47 -1.66
C ASN A 178 -6.42 10.62 -2.45
N ASP A 179 -7.52 11.01 -1.78
CA ASP A 179 -8.82 11.19 -2.41
C ASP A 179 -8.75 12.24 -3.53
N ARG A 180 -8.01 13.33 -3.31
CA ARG A 180 -7.79 14.38 -4.30
C ARG A 180 -6.86 13.95 -5.43
N LEU A 181 -5.84 13.15 -5.13
CA LEU A 181 -4.94 12.61 -6.15
C LEU A 181 -5.68 11.64 -7.08
N GLU A 182 -6.62 10.85 -6.55
CA GLU A 182 -7.44 9.92 -7.34
C GLU A 182 -8.15 10.61 -8.51
N ALA A 183 -8.59 11.86 -8.34
CA ALA A 183 -9.20 12.66 -9.40
C ALA A 183 -8.28 12.82 -10.64
N SER A 184 -6.96 12.75 -10.47
CA SER A 184 -5.97 12.82 -11.56
C SER A 184 -5.74 11.48 -12.27
N PHE A 185 -6.29 10.38 -11.74
CA PHE A 185 -6.16 9.01 -12.27
C PHE A 185 -7.53 8.32 -12.47
N HIS A 186 -8.59 9.12 -12.59
CA HIS A 186 -9.97 8.65 -12.50
C HIS A 186 -10.33 7.62 -13.60
N GLN A 187 -10.96 6.51 -13.18
CA GLN A 187 -11.42 5.42 -14.06
C GLN A 187 -10.33 4.82 -14.96
N GLY A 188 -9.09 4.78 -14.47
CA GLY A 188 -7.94 4.25 -15.24
C GLY A 188 -7.49 5.17 -16.37
N THR A 189 -7.99 6.42 -16.41
CA THR A 189 -7.52 7.46 -17.33
C THR A 189 -6.43 8.28 -16.63
N LEU A 190 -5.26 8.36 -17.27
CA LEU A 190 -4.17 9.24 -16.83
C LEU A 190 -4.40 10.64 -17.38
N TYR A 191 -4.72 11.61 -16.51
CA TYR A 191 -4.86 13.02 -16.89
C TYR A 191 -3.49 13.73 -16.95
N PRO A 192 -3.35 14.86 -17.66
CA PRO A 192 -2.10 15.62 -17.74
C PRO A 192 -1.47 15.93 -16.37
N SER A 193 -2.30 16.24 -15.36
CA SER A 193 -1.83 16.47 -13.99
C SER A 193 -1.22 15.21 -13.36
N GLY A 194 -1.82 14.04 -13.60
CA GLY A 194 -1.31 12.74 -13.16
C GLY A 194 -0.02 12.34 -13.87
N ALA A 195 0.09 12.61 -15.17
CA ALA A 195 1.32 12.40 -15.94
C ALA A 195 2.47 13.27 -15.41
N ALA A 196 2.19 14.55 -15.12
CA ALA A 196 3.17 15.46 -14.52
C ALA A 196 3.55 15.06 -13.07
N ALA A 197 2.63 14.45 -12.31
CA ALA A 197 2.89 13.95 -10.96
C ALA A 197 3.73 12.65 -10.95
N PHE A 198 3.68 11.85 -12.02
CA PHE A 198 4.27 10.51 -12.06
C PHE A 198 5.76 10.44 -11.68
N PRO A 199 6.67 11.33 -12.15
CA PRO A 199 8.07 11.32 -11.72
C PRO A 199 8.24 11.51 -10.21
N PHE A 200 7.40 12.34 -9.58
CA PHE A 200 7.41 12.55 -8.15
C PHE A 200 6.90 11.32 -7.39
N LEU A 201 5.83 10.67 -7.88
CA LEU A 201 5.35 9.40 -7.32
C LEU A 201 6.42 8.31 -7.34
N LEU A 202 7.21 8.22 -8.42
CA LEU A 202 8.35 7.29 -8.47
C LEU A 202 9.42 7.63 -7.44
N ARG A 203 9.77 8.91 -7.27
CA ARG A 203 10.72 9.33 -6.23
C ARG A 203 10.20 9.01 -4.83
N LEU A 204 8.91 9.21 -4.58
CA LEU A 204 8.25 8.80 -3.34
C LEU A 204 8.40 7.29 -3.14
N LEU A 205 8.23 6.46 -4.17
CA LEU A 205 8.42 5.00 -4.07
C LEU A 205 9.87 4.55 -3.89
N VAL A 206 10.86 5.35 -4.29
CA VAL A 206 12.27 5.09 -3.95
C VAL A 206 12.44 5.09 -2.44
N GLU A 207 11.75 5.99 -1.74
CA GLU A 207 11.76 6.04 -0.28
C GLU A 207 10.81 4.99 0.30
N ARG A 208 11.37 4.06 1.08
CA ARG A 208 10.60 2.94 1.64
C ARG A 208 9.78 3.35 2.87
N ASP A 209 10.10 4.50 3.47
CA ASP A 209 9.51 4.97 4.72
C ASP A 209 8.42 6.04 4.56
N ILE A 210 7.90 6.22 3.34
CA ILE A 210 6.72 7.06 3.18
C ILE A 210 5.49 6.39 3.83
N PRO A 211 4.66 7.16 4.56
CA PRO A 211 3.36 6.66 5.00
C PRO A 211 2.50 6.24 3.81
N ASP A 212 1.62 5.26 3.99
CA ASP A 212 0.60 4.86 3.01
C ASP A 212 1.16 4.65 1.58
N ARG A 213 2.26 3.90 1.49
CA ARG A 213 3.00 3.61 0.24
C ARG A 213 2.15 2.88 -0.80
N THR A 214 1.15 2.11 -0.37
CA THR A 214 0.22 1.36 -1.23
C THR A 214 -0.53 2.27 -2.22
N PRO A 215 -1.25 3.33 -1.78
CA PRO A 215 -1.79 4.35 -2.68
C PRO A 215 -0.77 4.92 -3.68
N VAL A 216 0.44 5.27 -3.21
CA VAL A 216 1.48 5.82 -4.10
C VAL A 216 1.89 4.80 -5.17
N ALA A 217 2.03 3.53 -4.79
CA ALA A 217 2.34 2.43 -5.70
C ALA A 217 1.22 2.20 -6.73
N LEU A 218 -0.04 2.32 -6.29
CA LEU A 218 -1.21 2.26 -7.16
C LEU A 218 -1.15 3.34 -8.24
N TYR A 219 -0.97 4.61 -7.87
CA TYR A 219 -0.93 5.71 -8.84
C TYR A 219 0.30 5.65 -9.75
N ALA A 220 1.43 5.19 -9.24
CA ALA A 220 2.61 4.94 -10.09
C ALA A 220 2.37 3.79 -11.09
N ALA A 221 1.66 2.73 -10.71
CA ALA A 221 1.28 1.66 -11.64
C ALA A 221 0.33 2.18 -12.74
N LEU A 222 -0.64 3.02 -12.38
CA LEU A 222 -1.50 3.70 -13.35
C LEU A 222 -0.71 4.63 -14.28
N GLY A 223 0.24 5.39 -13.74
CA GLY A 223 1.16 6.22 -14.52
C GLY A 223 2.00 5.41 -15.51
N LEU A 224 2.54 4.25 -15.07
CA LEU A 224 3.29 3.34 -15.93
C LEU A 224 2.43 2.79 -17.09
N ALA A 225 1.19 2.39 -16.80
CA ALA A 225 0.26 1.94 -17.82
C ALA A 225 -0.07 3.03 -18.86
N GLY A 226 -0.12 4.30 -18.43
CA GLY A 226 -0.39 5.44 -19.31
C GLY A 226 0.74 5.81 -20.27
N ILE A 227 1.99 5.37 -20.02
CA ILE A 227 3.14 5.65 -20.91
C ILE A 227 2.93 5.07 -22.31
N GLU A 228 2.17 3.97 -22.45
CA GLU A 228 1.84 3.39 -23.76
C GLU A 228 1.04 4.38 -24.63
N HIS A 229 0.10 5.12 -24.04
CA HIS A 229 -0.75 6.05 -24.79
C HIS A 229 0.02 7.25 -25.35
N GLU A 230 0.95 7.82 -24.58
CA GLU A 230 1.78 8.95 -25.04
C GLU A 230 2.86 8.50 -26.03
N ALA A 231 3.47 7.33 -25.82
CA ALA A 231 4.48 6.80 -26.72
C ALA A 231 3.91 6.42 -28.10
N VAL A 232 2.65 5.99 -28.17
CA VAL A 232 1.94 5.71 -29.44
C VAL A 232 1.44 6.99 -30.12
N ALA A 233 1.20 8.07 -29.36
CA ALA A 233 0.70 9.34 -29.89
C ALA A 233 1.80 10.31 -30.37
N ALA A 234 3.05 10.14 -29.95
CA ALA A 234 4.13 11.06 -30.27
C ALA A 234 4.83 10.76 -31.62
N ASP A 235 5.29 11.83 -32.27
CA ASP A 235 6.02 11.83 -33.55
C ASP A 235 7.27 10.93 -33.48
N PRO A 236 7.44 9.94 -34.39
CA PRO A 236 8.62 9.07 -34.43
C PRO A 236 9.96 9.82 -34.62
N ALA A 237 9.94 11.12 -34.96
CA ALA A 237 11.12 11.98 -34.99
C ALA A 237 11.58 12.50 -33.62
N HIS A 238 10.78 12.37 -32.55
CA HIS A 238 11.16 12.74 -31.19
C HIS A 238 11.53 11.49 -30.36
N PRO A 239 12.78 11.34 -29.92
CA PRO A 239 13.21 10.12 -29.23
C PRO A 239 12.54 9.95 -27.85
N HIS A 240 11.76 8.89 -27.68
CA HIS A 240 11.13 8.44 -26.42
C HIS A 240 12.11 7.97 -25.32
N ALA A 241 13.42 8.27 -25.46
CA ALA A 241 14.45 7.79 -24.54
C ALA A 241 14.18 8.18 -23.06
N PRO A 242 13.68 9.39 -22.74
CA PRO A 242 13.34 9.75 -21.36
C PRO A 242 12.18 8.91 -20.81
N ALA A 243 11.11 8.69 -21.59
CA ALA A 243 9.94 7.92 -21.16
C ALA A 243 10.29 6.45 -20.90
N LEU A 244 11.10 5.83 -21.78
CA LEU A 244 11.58 4.47 -21.56
C LEU A 244 12.48 4.37 -20.32
N ALA A 245 13.37 5.33 -20.06
CA ALA A 245 14.21 5.34 -18.86
C ALA A 245 13.38 5.45 -17.56
N VAL A 246 12.34 6.28 -17.58
CA VAL A 246 11.39 6.40 -16.47
C VAL A 246 10.62 5.09 -16.27
N ALA A 247 10.12 4.48 -17.35
CA ALA A 247 9.41 3.21 -17.28
C ALA A 247 10.29 2.05 -16.75
N ARG A 248 11.57 1.98 -17.15
CA ARG A 248 12.55 1.00 -16.57
C ARG A 248 12.71 1.19 -15.07
N THR A 249 12.78 2.44 -14.61
CA THR A 249 12.82 2.76 -13.18
C THR A 249 11.53 2.32 -12.49
N ALA A 250 10.37 2.63 -13.07
CA ALA A 250 9.07 2.23 -12.53
C ALA A 250 8.92 0.71 -12.41
N ILE A 251 9.33 -0.07 -13.42
CA ILE A 251 9.33 -1.54 -13.38
C ILE A 251 10.06 -2.05 -12.14
N ARG A 252 11.26 -1.55 -11.86
CA ARG A 252 12.04 -1.99 -10.70
C ARG A 252 11.40 -1.61 -9.38
N LEU A 253 10.82 -0.41 -9.29
CA LEU A 253 10.17 0.09 -8.08
C LEU A 253 8.83 -0.59 -7.80
N LEU A 254 8.09 -0.98 -8.85
CA LEU A 254 6.78 -1.62 -8.74
C LEU A 254 6.86 -3.14 -8.64
N ALA A 255 7.93 -3.77 -9.11
CA ALA A 255 8.10 -5.23 -9.09
C ALA A 255 7.83 -5.90 -7.73
N PRO A 256 8.24 -5.35 -6.57
CA PRO A 256 7.91 -5.95 -5.27
C PRO A 256 6.39 -6.07 -5.02
N PHE A 257 5.61 -5.13 -5.54
CA PHE A 257 4.16 -5.07 -5.34
C PHE A 257 3.38 -6.09 -6.18
N LEU A 258 4.01 -6.79 -7.12
CA LEU A 258 3.44 -8.00 -7.75
C LEU A 258 3.14 -9.11 -6.73
N ARG A 259 3.70 -9.01 -5.52
CA ARG A 259 3.53 -9.96 -4.42
C ARG A 259 2.94 -9.31 -3.15
N SER A 260 2.35 -8.12 -3.27
CA SER A 260 1.71 -7.42 -2.14
C SER A 260 0.62 -8.30 -1.48
N SER A 261 0.36 -8.18 -0.19
CA SER A 261 -0.82 -8.85 0.41
C SER A 261 -2.14 -8.17 0.01
N ASP A 262 -2.06 -6.90 -0.42
CA ASP A 262 -3.18 -6.15 -0.99
C ASP A 262 -3.47 -6.62 -2.42
N LEU A 263 -4.61 -7.31 -2.59
CA LEU A 263 -5.10 -7.81 -3.86
C LEU A 263 -5.30 -6.70 -4.89
N ALA A 264 -5.89 -5.56 -4.50
CA ALA A 264 -6.18 -4.48 -5.44
C ALA A 264 -4.89 -3.88 -5.99
N LEU A 265 -3.91 -3.64 -5.12
CA LEU A 265 -2.61 -3.14 -5.56
C LEU A 265 -1.90 -4.14 -6.47
N ARG A 266 -1.88 -5.43 -6.09
CA ARG A 266 -1.29 -6.49 -6.92
C ARG A 266 -1.91 -6.58 -8.30
N THR A 267 -3.23 -6.52 -8.39
CA THR A 267 -3.97 -6.55 -9.65
C THR A 267 -3.53 -5.38 -10.53
N VAL A 268 -3.53 -4.15 -9.99
CA VAL A 268 -3.16 -2.97 -10.78
C VAL A 268 -1.70 -2.99 -11.22
N VAL A 269 -0.78 -3.46 -10.38
CA VAL A 269 0.64 -3.61 -10.76
C VAL A 269 0.81 -4.68 -11.84
N THR A 270 0.08 -5.80 -11.74
CA THR A 270 0.11 -6.86 -12.76
C THR A 270 -0.43 -6.35 -14.09
N ASP A 271 -1.53 -5.60 -14.07
CA ASP A 271 -2.12 -4.99 -15.27
C ASP A 271 -1.18 -3.93 -15.89
N ALA A 272 -0.52 -3.11 -15.07
CA ALA A 272 0.49 -2.17 -15.53
C ALA A 272 1.67 -2.87 -16.22
N PHE A 273 2.09 -4.04 -15.73
CA PHE A 273 3.14 -4.83 -16.38
C PHE A 273 2.64 -5.45 -17.69
N ALA A 274 1.38 -5.89 -17.75
CA ALA A 274 0.79 -6.43 -18.97
C ALA A 274 0.64 -5.38 -20.09
N THR A 275 0.57 -4.10 -19.74
CA THR A 275 0.48 -2.99 -20.73
C THR A 275 1.84 -2.52 -21.24
N LEU A 276 2.96 -2.98 -20.66
CA LEU A 276 4.29 -2.53 -21.07
C LEU A 276 4.57 -2.72 -22.58
N PRO A 277 5.24 -1.75 -23.23
CA PRO A 277 5.64 -1.89 -24.61
C PRO A 277 6.67 -3.03 -24.78
N PRO A 278 6.73 -3.70 -25.94
CA PRO A 278 7.64 -4.83 -26.18
C PRO A 278 9.12 -4.53 -25.87
N ALA A 279 9.56 -3.28 -26.06
CA ALA A 279 10.93 -2.83 -25.75
C ALA A 279 11.32 -2.92 -24.27
N LEU A 280 10.35 -3.03 -23.37
CA LEU A 280 10.54 -3.15 -21.92
C LEU A 280 10.26 -4.56 -21.38
N ALA A 281 9.73 -5.46 -22.22
CA ALA A 281 9.32 -6.79 -21.77
C ALA A 281 10.48 -7.60 -21.17
N GLY A 282 11.68 -7.50 -21.76
CA GLY A 282 12.87 -8.17 -21.24
C GLY A 282 13.24 -7.76 -19.81
N GLU A 283 12.94 -6.53 -19.39
CA GLU A 283 13.18 -6.10 -18.01
C GLU A 283 12.10 -6.59 -17.04
N ALA A 284 10.85 -6.66 -17.48
CA ALA A 284 9.72 -7.06 -16.65
C ALA A 284 9.64 -8.58 -16.43
N LEU A 285 10.05 -9.38 -17.44
CA LEU A 285 9.92 -10.84 -17.43
C LEU A 285 10.48 -11.53 -16.18
N PRO A 286 11.71 -11.23 -15.68
CA PRO A 286 12.24 -11.85 -14.48
C PRO A 286 11.37 -11.59 -13.23
N HIS A 287 10.82 -10.38 -13.12
CA HIS A 287 10.01 -9.98 -11.98
C HIS A 287 8.66 -10.70 -11.94
N VAL A 288 7.96 -10.75 -13.08
CA VAL A 288 6.67 -11.46 -13.19
C VAL A 288 6.87 -12.98 -13.04
N THR A 289 7.94 -13.53 -13.61
CA THR A 289 8.29 -14.96 -13.44
C THR A 289 8.47 -15.30 -11.97
N ARG A 290 9.25 -14.48 -11.23
CA ARG A 290 9.48 -14.69 -9.81
C ARG A 290 8.21 -14.51 -8.98
N ALA A 291 7.34 -13.57 -9.33
CA ALA A 291 6.05 -13.39 -8.67
C ALA A 291 5.15 -14.61 -8.87
N LEU A 292 5.15 -15.20 -10.07
CA LEU A 292 4.35 -16.39 -10.38
C LEU A 292 4.75 -17.61 -9.53
N GLU A 293 6.05 -17.82 -9.32
CA GLU A 293 6.56 -18.89 -8.43
C GLU A 293 6.07 -18.76 -6.98
N LEU A 294 5.63 -17.57 -6.59
CA LEU A 294 5.20 -17.21 -5.25
C LEU A 294 3.73 -16.76 -5.22
N ALA A 295 2.94 -17.13 -6.23
CA ALA A 295 1.53 -16.77 -6.31
C ALA A 295 0.79 -17.20 -5.04
N LEU A 296 -0.01 -16.29 -4.47
CA LEU A 296 -0.70 -16.53 -3.19
C LEU A 296 -2.06 -17.21 -3.41
N THR A 297 -2.63 -17.09 -4.60
CA THR A 297 -3.94 -17.64 -4.98
C THR A 297 -3.95 -18.10 -6.44
N ASP A 298 -4.92 -18.97 -6.79
CA ASP A 298 -5.13 -19.41 -8.18
C ASP A 298 -5.47 -18.23 -9.12
N ASP A 299 -6.17 -17.20 -8.62
CA ASP A 299 -6.49 -16.00 -9.39
C ASP A 299 -5.21 -15.18 -9.66
N ASP A 300 -4.29 -15.12 -8.69
CA ASP A 300 -2.98 -14.47 -8.85
C ASP A 300 -2.14 -15.19 -9.89
N GLU A 301 -2.11 -16.52 -9.82
CA GLU A 301 -1.40 -17.36 -10.77
C GLU A 301 -1.90 -17.11 -12.20
N GLN A 302 -3.21 -17.10 -12.40
CA GLN A 302 -3.83 -16.83 -13.70
C GLN A 302 -3.48 -15.42 -14.22
N ALA A 303 -3.57 -14.39 -13.37
CA ALA A 303 -3.24 -13.02 -13.74
C ALA A 303 -1.76 -12.87 -14.14
N LEU A 304 -0.84 -13.47 -13.38
CA LEU A 304 0.60 -13.44 -13.65
C LEU A 304 0.96 -14.27 -14.89
N GLN A 305 0.34 -15.43 -15.10
CA GLN A 305 0.49 -16.21 -16.34
C GLN A 305 0.04 -15.42 -17.56
N ARG A 306 -1.12 -14.75 -17.48
CA ARG A 306 -1.60 -13.86 -18.54
C ARG A 306 -0.60 -12.74 -18.81
N CYS A 307 -0.12 -12.07 -17.77
CA CYS A 307 0.89 -11.02 -17.91
C CYS A 307 2.16 -11.54 -18.61
N LEU A 308 2.65 -12.73 -18.25
CA LEU A 308 3.82 -13.35 -18.90
C LEU A 308 3.58 -13.63 -20.38
N ARG A 309 2.40 -14.12 -20.77
CA ARG A 309 2.05 -14.35 -22.17
C ARG A 309 2.09 -13.05 -22.96
N VAL A 310 1.51 -11.96 -22.43
CA VAL A 310 1.58 -10.64 -23.08
C VAL A 310 3.03 -10.16 -23.24
N LEU A 311 3.84 -10.26 -22.18
CA LEU A 311 5.26 -9.89 -22.23
C LEU A 311 6.08 -10.75 -23.20
N ARG A 312 5.64 -11.98 -23.50
CA ARG A 312 6.27 -12.87 -24.50
C ARG A 312 5.80 -12.61 -25.94
N GLY A 313 4.90 -11.65 -26.15
CA GLY A 313 4.40 -11.26 -27.46
C GLY A 313 3.07 -11.91 -27.85
N GLU A 314 2.38 -12.61 -26.95
CA GLU A 314 1.09 -13.27 -27.20
C GLU A 314 -0.11 -12.32 -27.00
N ARG A 315 0.09 -11.00 -27.15
CA ARG A 315 -0.92 -9.98 -26.78
C ARG A 315 -2.24 -10.14 -27.54
N GLU A 316 -2.20 -10.47 -28.84
CA GLU A 316 -3.40 -10.65 -29.66
C GLU A 316 -4.21 -11.88 -29.22
N GLU A 317 -3.53 -12.97 -28.85
CA GLU A 317 -4.20 -14.19 -28.40
C GLU A 317 -4.86 -13.99 -27.04
N VAL A 318 -4.16 -13.34 -26.11
CA VAL A 318 -4.69 -12.95 -24.80
C VAL A 318 -5.90 -12.02 -24.98
N ALA A 319 -5.82 -11.02 -25.86
CA ALA A 319 -6.94 -10.11 -26.13
C ALA A 319 -8.16 -10.83 -26.73
N ALA A 320 -7.93 -11.81 -27.61
CA ALA A 320 -9.00 -12.64 -28.19
C ALA A 320 -9.65 -13.57 -27.15
N GLU A 321 -8.89 -14.10 -26.21
CA GLU A 321 -9.40 -14.85 -25.04
C GLU A 321 -10.26 -13.95 -24.15
N ASP A 322 -9.78 -12.75 -23.82
CA ASP A 322 -10.54 -11.74 -23.08
C ASP A 322 -11.87 -11.35 -23.73
N ALA A 323 -11.85 -11.17 -25.05
CA ALA A 323 -13.06 -10.87 -25.81
C ALA A 323 -14.08 -12.02 -25.69
N ARG A 324 -13.62 -13.27 -25.80
CA ARG A 324 -14.47 -14.47 -25.67
C ARG A 324 -15.05 -14.60 -24.26
N GLU A 325 -14.25 -14.39 -23.22
CA GLU A 325 -14.71 -14.43 -21.83
C GLU A 325 -15.75 -13.35 -21.53
N ARG A 326 -15.49 -12.10 -21.96
CA ARG A 326 -16.45 -11.00 -21.81
C ARG A 326 -17.77 -11.30 -22.51
N GLN A 327 -17.72 -11.84 -23.73
CA GLN A 327 -18.91 -12.25 -24.46
C GLN A 327 -19.67 -13.38 -23.74
N ALA A 328 -18.97 -14.37 -23.19
CA ALA A 328 -19.57 -15.46 -22.42
C ALA A 328 -20.25 -14.95 -21.13
N ARG A 329 -19.58 -14.06 -20.37
CA ARG A 329 -20.16 -13.42 -19.17
C ARG A 329 -21.40 -12.61 -19.50
N ALA A 330 -21.34 -11.75 -20.53
CA ALA A 330 -22.49 -10.96 -20.98
C ALA A 330 -23.68 -11.84 -21.41
N THR A 331 -23.40 -12.95 -22.09
CA THR A 331 -24.43 -13.93 -22.48
C THR A 331 -25.07 -14.58 -21.26
N LYS A 332 -24.27 -15.00 -20.27
CA LYS A 332 -24.77 -15.60 -19.02
C LYS A 332 -25.60 -14.61 -18.20
N GLU A 333 -25.18 -13.35 -18.11
CA GLU A 333 -25.94 -12.30 -17.42
C GLU A 333 -27.28 -12.02 -18.11
N ARG A 334 -27.29 -11.96 -19.45
CA ARG A 334 -28.51 -11.81 -20.23
C ARG A 334 -29.48 -12.97 -19.98
N GLN A 335 -29.01 -14.21 -20.05
CA GLN A 335 -29.82 -15.39 -19.75
C GLN A 335 -30.37 -15.36 -18.31
N ARG A 336 -29.57 -14.91 -17.34
CA ARG A 336 -30.01 -14.76 -15.95
C ARG A 336 -31.12 -13.72 -15.82
N ARG A 337 -31.03 -12.59 -16.52
CA ARG A 337 -32.09 -11.56 -16.56
C ARG A 337 -33.37 -12.11 -17.19
N GLU A 338 -33.27 -12.77 -18.34
CA GLU A 338 -34.42 -13.38 -19.03
C GLU A 338 -35.12 -14.43 -18.14
N ALA A 339 -34.36 -15.25 -17.41
CA ALA A 339 -34.92 -16.22 -16.45
C ALA A 339 -35.66 -15.54 -15.28
N TYR A 340 -35.13 -14.45 -14.72
CA TYR A 340 -35.80 -13.69 -13.67
C TYR A 340 -37.07 -13.00 -14.16
N GLU A 341 -37.06 -12.44 -15.37
CA GLU A 341 -38.25 -11.84 -15.99
C GLU A 341 -39.35 -12.89 -16.19
N GLN A 342 -39.00 -14.09 -16.66
CA GLN A 342 -39.94 -15.20 -16.79
C GLN A 342 -40.52 -15.62 -15.43
N GLN A 343 -39.67 -15.78 -14.40
CA GLN A 343 -40.14 -16.15 -13.06
C GLN A 343 -41.02 -15.07 -12.42
N GLY A 344 -40.68 -13.79 -12.59
CA GLY A 344 -41.48 -12.66 -12.11
C GLY A 344 -42.85 -12.59 -12.81
N PHE A 345 -42.89 -12.84 -14.12
CA PHE A 345 -44.13 -12.93 -14.89
C PHE A 345 -45.03 -14.09 -14.41
N PHE A 346 -44.46 -15.27 -14.14
CA PHE A 346 -45.20 -16.40 -13.56
C PHE A 346 -45.70 -16.12 -12.14
N SER A 347 -44.94 -15.40 -11.32
CA SER A 347 -45.37 -14.98 -9.97
C SER A 347 -46.56 -14.02 -10.02
N LEU A 348 -46.55 -13.04 -10.93
CA LEU A 348 -47.66 -12.12 -11.14
C LEU A 348 -48.92 -12.85 -11.64
N LEU A 349 -48.79 -13.75 -12.62
CA LEU A 349 -49.91 -14.56 -13.12
C LEU A 349 -50.52 -15.45 -12.01
N THR A 350 -49.69 -16.16 -11.25
CA THR A 350 -50.19 -17.02 -10.16
C THR A 350 -50.85 -16.22 -9.03
N SER A 351 -50.36 -15.01 -8.73
CA SER A 351 -51.00 -14.10 -7.77
C SER A 351 -52.36 -13.57 -8.27
N PHE A 352 -52.50 -13.34 -9.58
CA PHE A 352 -53.74 -12.89 -10.21
C PHE A 352 -54.83 -13.97 -10.16
N PHE A 353 -54.46 -15.24 -10.42
CA PHE A 353 -55.40 -16.36 -10.37
C PHE A 353 -55.77 -16.81 -8.95
N ARG A 354 -54.99 -16.48 -7.91
CA ARG A 354 -55.36 -16.73 -6.50
C ARG A 354 -56.28 -15.68 -5.87
N ARG A 355 -56.46 -14.51 -6.51
CA ARG A 355 -57.33 -13.43 -6.03
C ARG A 355 -58.73 -13.41 -6.66
N LYS A 356 -59.01 -14.35 -7.56
CA LYS A 356 -60.36 -14.66 -8.04
C LYS A 356 -60.80 -15.98 -7.41
#